data_AF-F4PF50-F1
#
_entry.id   AF-F4PF50-F1
#
_cell.length_a   1.000
_cell.length_b   1.000
_cell.length_c   1.000
_cell.angle_alpha   90.00
_cell.angle_beta   90.00
_cell.angle_gamma   90.00
#
_symmetry.space_group_name_H-M   'P 1'
#
loop_
_entity.id
_entity.type
_entity.pdbx_description
1 polymer ?
#
loop_
_entity_poly.entity_id
_entity_poly.type
_entity_poly.pdbx_seq_one_letter_code
_entity_poly.pdbx_strand_id
1 'polypeptide(L)'
;MQVVYHLKAIFKVYAGAFLLPEEPFLKDMQAVPRVLGYRAANLELLDARSHRNFYAALHRKGYLKMKPLDETIPIQKPQKVKSIIDLVAKKGMIDMRQMIENDWMAEIAFFHRLTAIDQSFFSSYMTWKRDFELVNVDDLASGVRENRK
;
A
#
# COMPACT_ATOMS: atom_id res chain seq x y z
N MET A 1 6.42 15.90 8.08
CA MET A 1 6.48 15.91 6.59
C MET A 1 7.07 14.63 5.98
N GLN A 2 8.28 14.18 6.37
CA GLN A 2 8.95 13.03 5.74
C GLN A 2 8.19 11.69 5.82
N VAL A 3 7.56 11.39 6.96
CA VAL A 3 6.78 10.15 7.16
C VAL A 3 5.57 10.05 6.21
N VAL A 4 4.88 11.16 5.97
CA VAL A 4 3.74 11.24 5.05
C VAL A 4 4.17 10.93 3.62
N TYR A 5 5.33 11.43 3.17
CA TYR A 5 5.86 11.09 1.85
C TYR A 5 6.20 9.61 1.71
N HIS A 6 6.79 8.99 2.74
CA HIS A 6 7.09 7.56 2.73
C HIS A 6 5.82 6.71 2.69
N LEU A 7 4.79 7.08 3.45
CA LEU A 7 3.49 6.42 3.36
C LEU A 7 2.90 6.59 1.95
N LYS A 8 2.92 7.79 1.37
CA LYS A 8 2.45 8.03 0.00
C LYS A 8 3.19 7.16 -1.02
N ALA A 9 4.51 7.00 -0.86
CA ALA A 9 5.31 6.13 -1.70
C ALA A 9 4.90 4.65 -1.55
N ILE A 10 4.69 4.18 -0.32
CA ILE A 10 4.22 2.82 -0.05
C ILE A 10 2.87 2.58 -0.74
N PHE A 11 1.88 3.47 -0.52
CA PHE A 11 0.57 3.34 -1.16
C PHE A 11 0.64 3.45 -2.69
N LYS A 12 1.54 4.27 -3.25
CA LYS A 12 1.78 4.33 -4.71
C LYS A 12 2.35 3.03 -5.25
N VAL A 13 3.28 2.39 -4.56
CA VAL A 13 3.81 1.07 -4.95
C VAL A 13 2.71 0.03 -4.92
N TYR A 14 1.85 0.04 -3.89
CA TYR A 14 0.68 -0.83 -3.85
C TYR A 14 -0.30 -0.51 -4.99
N ALA A 15 -0.56 0.77 -5.27
CA ALA A 15 -1.46 1.17 -6.35
C ALA A 15 -0.91 0.70 -7.69
N GLY A 16 0.40 0.84 -7.93
CA GLY A 16 1.04 0.30 -9.12
C GLY A 16 0.98 -1.23 -9.19
N ALA A 17 1.20 -1.92 -8.07
CA ALA A 17 1.22 -3.39 -8.07
C ALA A 17 -0.19 -4.03 -8.11
N PHE A 18 -1.22 -3.34 -7.66
CA PHE A 18 -2.56 -3.91 -7.42
C PHE A 18 -3.71 -3.16 -8.12
N LEU A 19 -3.52 -1.91 -8.56
CA LEU A 19 -4.49 -1.14 -9.36
C LEU A 19 -4.11 -1.04 -10.84
N LEU A 20 -2.93 -1.55 -11.25
CA LEU A 20 -2.74 -1.89 -12.67
C LEU A 20 -3.82 -2.94 -13.01
N PRO A 21 -4.57 -2.76 -14.11
CA PRO A 21 -5.62 -3.70 -14.45
C PRO A 21 -5.02 -5.11 -14.51
N GLU A 22 -5.76 -6.10 -14.00
CA GLU A 22 -5.32 -7.50 -13.96
C GLU A 22 -4.73 -7.91 -15.32
N GLU A 23 -5.36 -7.50 -16.42
CA GLU A 23 -4.94 -7.83 -17.79
C GLU A 23 -3.49 -7.42 -18.15
N PRO A 24 -3.07 -6.14 -18.12
CA PRO A 24 -1.67 -5.78 -18.40
C PRO A 24 -0.67 -6.31 -17.37
N PHE A 25 -1.02 -6.40 -16.09
CA PHE A 25 -0.13 -6.98 -15.08
C PHE A 25 0.07 -8.48 -15.28
N LEU A 26 -1.01 -9.23 -15.53
CA LEU A 26 -0.98 -10.65 -15.85
C LEU A 26 -0.24 -10.91 -17.15
N LYS A 27 -0.39 -10.03 -18.15
CA LYS A 27 0.35 -10.09 -19.41
C LYS A 27 1.86 -9.90 -19.21
N ASP A 28 2.27 -8.97 -18.37
CA ASP A 28 3.68 -8.76 -18.02
C ASP A 28 4.22 -9.92 -17.17
N MET A 29 3.41 -10.47 -16.26
CA MET A 29 3.76 -11.69 -15.55
C MET A 29 3.90 -12.88 -16.51
N GLN A 30 3.01 -13.08 -17.47
CA GLN A 30 3.09 -14.14 -18.50
C GLN A 30 4.40 -14.07 -19.32
N ALA A 31 5.03 -12.89 -19.41
CA ALA A 31 6.32 -12.74 -20.06
C ALA A 31 7.50 -13.31 -19.24
N VAL A 32 7.36 -13.52 -17.93
CA VAL A 32 8.49 -13.92 -17.05
C VAL A 32 9.14 -15.26 -17.44
N PRO A 33 8.41 -16.38 -17.67
CA PRO A 33 9.04 -17.63 -18.09
C PRO A 33 9.74 -17.52 -19.45
N ARG A 34 9.20 -16.68 -20.34
CA ARG A 34 9.79 -16.37 -21.65
C ARG A 34 11.09 -15.58 -21.49
N VAL A 35 11.09 -14.55 -20.64
CA VAL A 35 12.28 -13.75 -20.30
C VAL A 35 13.36 -14.59 -19.63
N LEU A 36 13.00 -15.48 -18.69
CA LEU A 36 13.93 -16.40 -18.04
C LEU A 36 14.53 -17.40 -19.03
N GLY A 37 13.70 -18.00 -19.88
CA GLY A 37 14.17 -18.91 -20.93
C GLY A 37 15.12 -18.24 -21.92
N TYR A 38 14.79 -17.03 -22.35
CA TYR A 38 15.65 -16.22 -23.22
C TYR A 38 16.99 -15.87 -22.55
N ARG A 39 16.96 -15.43 -21.29
CA ARG A 39 18.18 -15.14 -20.52
C ARG A 39 19.06 -16.38 -20.32
N ALA A 40 18.47 -17.53 -19.99
CA ALA A 40 19.20 -18.78 -19.81
C ALA A 40 19.86 -19.26 -21.12
N ALA A 41 19.21 -19.06 -22.27
CA ALA A 41 19.80 -19.34 -23.57
C ALA A 41 20.97 -18.38 -23.89
N ASN A 42 20.82 -17.08 -23.62
CA ASN A 42 21.89 -16.09 -23.83
C ASN A 42 23.10 -16.29 -22.91
N LEU A 43 22.89 -16.87 -21.73
CA LEU A 43 23.96 -17.23 -20.78
C LEU A 43 24.55 -18.62 -21.06
N GLU A 44 24.17 -19.27 -22.17
CA GLU A 44 24.62 -20.62 -22.56
C GLU A 44 24.30 -21.71 -21.53
N LEU A 45 23.38 -21.43 -20.59
CA LEU A 45 22.87 -22.40 -19.62
C LEU A 45 21.91 -23.41 -20.26
N LEU A 46 21.39 -23.08 -21.45
CA LEU A 46 20.56 -23.96 -22.27
C LEU A 46 21.19 -24.11 -23.66
N ASP A 47 21.50 -25.34 -24.05
CA ASP A 47 21.87 -25.63 -25.43
C ASP A 47 20.69 -25.41 -26.39
N ALA A 48 20.96 -25.33 -27.70
CA ALA A 48 19.93 -25.04 -28.70
C ALA A 48 18.78 -26.07 -28.71
N ARG A 49 19.03 -27.31 -28.31
CA ARG A 49 18.02 -28.37 -28.20
C ARG A 49 17.12 -28.13 -26.99
N SER A 50 17.71 -27.84 -25.84
CA SER A 50 17.05 -27.59 -24.56
C SER A 50 16.26 -26.30 -24.60
N HIS A 51 16.77 -25.26 -25.26
CA HIS A 51 16.05 -24.01 -25.48
C HIS A 51 14.77 -24.22 -26.31
N ARG A 52 14.85 -24.98 -27.42
CA ARG A 52 13.65 -25.33 -28.23
C ARG A 52 12.66 -26.19 -27.43
N ASN A 53 13.15 -27.19 -26.72
CA ASN A 53 12.33 -28.06 -25.89
C ASN A 53 11.63 -27.31 -24.75
N PHE A 54 12.30 -26.32 -24.16
CA PHE A 54 11.75 -25.44 -23.13
C PHE A 54 10.53 -24.66 -23.64
N TYR A 55 10.64 -23.99 -24.81
CA TYR A 55 9.51 -23.27 -25.40
C TYR A 55 8.37 -24.22 -25.80
N ALA A 56 8.68 -25.40 -26.35
CA ALA A 56 7.67 -26.42 -26.65
C ALA A 56 6.92 -26.87 -25.37
N ALA A 57 7.63 -27.03 -24.24
CA ALA A 57 7.03 -27.37 -22.96
C ALA A 57 6.14 -26.25 -22.42
N LEU A 58 6.53 -24.98 -22.55
CA LEU A 58 5.70 -23.83 -22.16
C LEU A 58 4.36 -23.82 -22.91
N HIS A 59 4.38 -24.08 -24.22
CA HIS A 59 3.17 -24.17 -25.03
C HIS A 59 2.28 -25.36 -24.64
N ARG A 60 2.86 -26.55 -24.49
CA ARG A 60 2.12 -27.77 -24.11
C ARG A 60 1.44 -27.64 -22.75
N LYS A 61 2.07 -26.94 -21.80
CA LYS A 61 1.56 -26.75 -20.45
C LYS A 61 0.66 -25.53 -20.29
N GLY A 62 0.43 -24.75 -21.35
CA GLY A 62 -0.41 -23.54 -21.28
C GLY A 62 0.19 -22.39 -20.47
N TYR A 63 1.49 -22.45 -20.14
CA TYR A 63 2.17 -21.50 -19.24
C TYR A 63 2.40 -20.12 -19.84
N LEU A 64 2.05 -19.94 -21.11
CA LEU A 64 1.97 -18.63 -21.75
C LEU A 64 0.68 -17.88 -21.41
N LYS A 65 -0.33 -18.57 -20.84
CA LYS A 65 -1.61 -17.98 -20.44
C LYS A 65 -1.81 -18.04 -18.92
N MET A 66 -1.41 -19.13 -18.27
CA MET A 66 -1.58 -19.35 -16.83
C MET A 66 -0.36 -20.05 -16.25
N LYS A 67 0.32 -19.47 -15.25
CA LYS A 67 1.56 -20.05 -14.74
C LYS A 67 1.29 -21.19 -13.75
N PRO A 68 2.25 -22.12 -13.62
CA PRO A 68 2.29 -22.97 -12.45
C PRO A 68 2.42 -22.06 -11.22
N LEU A 69 1.52 -22.30 -10.25
CA LEU A 69 1.40 -21.61 -8.95
C LEU A 69 0.53 -20.34 -8.91
N ASP A 70 0.02 -19.82 -10.03
CA ASP A 70 -0.94 -18.69 -9.99
C ASP A 70 -2.22 -19.06 -9.22
N GLU A 71 -2.66 -20.34 -9.28
CA GLU A 71 -3.82 -20.85 -8.54
C GLU A 71 -3.54 -21.14 -7.06
N THR A 72 -2.27 -21.35 -6.69
CA THR A 72 -1.89 -21.83 -5.35
C THR A 72 -1.19 -20.81 -4.49
N ILE A 73 -0.63 -19.73 -5.06
CA ILE A 73 0.00 -18.66 -4.30
C ILE A 73 -1.10 -17.66 -3.93
N PRO A 74 -1.59 -17.66 -2.67
CA PRO A 74 -2.52 -16.63 -2.25
C PRO A 74 -1.80 -15.28 -2.36
N ILE A 75 -2.47 -14.30 -2.96
CA ILE A 75 -2.00 -12.93 -2.97
C ILE A 75 -1.87 -12.48 -1.50
N GLN A 76 -0.62 -12.41 -1.03
CA GLN A 76 -0.31 -12.00 0.33
C GLN A 76 -0.71 -10.53 0.49
N LYS A 77 -1.80 -10.30 1.21
CA LYS A 77 -2.27 -8.95 1.53
C LYS A 77 -1.22 -8.24 2.39
N PRO A 78 -1.06 -6.92 2.25
CA PRO A 78 -0.03 -6.18 2.96
C PRO A 78 -0.36 -5.99 4.46
N GLN A 79 -0.18 -7.05 5.24
CA GLN A 79 -0.49 -7.08 6.68
C GLN A 79 0.28 -6.03 7.48
N LYS A 80 1.53 -5.74 7.08
CA LYS A 80 2.41 -4.81 7.80
C LYS A 80 2.02 -3.33 7.62
N VAL A 81 1.26 -2.99 6.58
CA VAL A 81 0.84 -1.59 6.32
C VAL A 81 -0.06 -1.08 7.45
N LYS A 82 -0.98 -1.93 7.92
CA LYS A 82 -1.85 -1.61 9.06
C LYS A 82 -1.03 -1.27 10.32
N SER A 83 -0.04 -2.11 10.66
CA SER A 83 0.81 -1.91 11.85
C SER A 83 1.66 -0.64 11.76
N ILE A 84 2.19 -0.32 10.57
CA ILE A 84 2.97 0.90 10.37
C ILE A 84 2.07 2.12 10.57
N ILE A 85 0.91 2.15 9.91
CA ILE A 85 -0.05 3.25 10.03
C ILE A 85 -0.48 3.43 11.48
N ASP A 86 -0.85 2.33 12.17
CA ASP A 86 -1.25 2.36 13.57
C ASP A 86 -0.15 2.94 14.47
N LEU A 87 1.09 2.50 14.28
CA LEU A 87 2.24 2.99 15.05
C LEU A 87 2.45 4.49 14.86
N VAL A 88 2.54 4.96 13.61
CA VAL A 88 2.86 6.37 13.35
C VAL A 88 1.71 7.31 13.69
N ALA A 89 0.46 6.85 13.54
CA ALA A 89 -0.72 7.61 13.94
C ALA A 89 -0.82 7.72 15.47
N LYS A 90 -0.63 6.61 16.21
CA LYS A 90 -0.64 6.63 17.68
C LYS A 90 0.50 7.45 18.30
N LYS A 91 1.64 7.54 17.60
CA LYS A 91 2.75 8.40 18.01
C LYS A 91 2.54 9.88 17.67
N GLY A 92 1.40 10.26 17.08
CA GLY A 92 1.10 11.63 16.68
C GLY A 92 1.99 12.15 15.55
N MET A 93 2.68 11.25 14.83
CA MET A 93 3.59 11.63 13.75
C MET A 93 2.84 12.00 12.46
N ILE A 94 1.60 11.54 12.34
CA ILE A 94 0.69 11.84 11.24
C ILE A 94 -0.70 12.16 11.80
N ASP A 95 -1.37 13.11 11.16
CA ASP A 95 -2.81 13.25 11.22
C ASP A 95 -3.40 12.53 10.00
N MET A 96 -4.09 11.41 10.26
CA MET A 96 -4.68 10.58 9.20
C MET A 96 -5.75 11.33 8.41
N ARG A 97 -6.51 12.22 9.06
CA ARG A 97 -7.56 12.99 8.41
C ARG A 97 -6.95 13.99 7.46
N GLN A 98 -6.01 14.79 7.94
CA GLN A 98 -5.28 15.75 7.12
C GLN A 98 -4.60 15.06 5.93
N MET A 99 -3.94 13.93 6.18
CA MET A 99 -3.25 13.18 5.14
C MET A 99 -4.20 12.65 4.05
N ILE A 100 -5.33 12.08 4.45
CA ILE A 100 -6.29 11.45 3.53
C ILE A 100 -7.10 12.51 2.77
N GLU A 101 -7.71 13.45 3.49
CA GLU A 101 -8.65 14.42 2.92
C GLU A 101 -7.93 15.54 2.18
N ASN A 102 -6.85 16.10 2.75
CA ASN A 102 -6.22 17.31 2.23
C ASN A 102 -4.95 17.02 1.41
N ASP A 103 -4.05 16.17 1.90
CA ASP A 103 -2.76 15.96 1.20
C ASP A 103 -2.91 15.03 -0.01
N TRP A 104 -3.78 14.02 0.10
CA TRP A 104 -3.93 12.96 -0.91
C TRP A 104 -5.28 13.00 -1.62
N MET A 105 -6.25 13.77 -1.10
CA MET A 105 -7.57 13.97 -1.69
C MET A 105 -8.23 12.64 -2.09
N ALA A 106 -8.22 11.68 -1.17
CA ALA A 106 -8.66 10.32 -1.41
C ALA A 106 -9.75 9.89 -0.43
N GLU A 107 -10.57 8.92 -0.83
CA GLU A 107 -11.62 8.37 0.01
C GLU A 107 -11.11 7.18 0.86
N ILE A 108 -11.67 6.97 2.04
CA ILE A 108 -11.37 5.78 2.87
C ILE A 108 -11.61 4.48 2.08
N ALA A 109 -12.66 4.45 1.28
CA ALA A 109 -13.00 3.30 0.43
C ALA A 109 -11.88 2.97 -0.57
N PHE A 110 -11.11 3.96 -1.03
CA PHE A 110 -9.95 3.73 -1.88
C PHE A 110 -8.85 2.95 -1.14
N PHE A 111 -8.50 3.34 0.10
CA PHE A 111 -7.49 2.63 0.89
C PHE A 111 -7.94 1.23 1.30
N HIS A 112 -9.23 1.05 1.58
CA HIS A 112 -9.81 -0.26 1.82
C HIS A 112 -9.63 -1.19 0.62
N ARG A 113 -9.99 -0.74 -0.59
CA ARG A 113 -9.78 -1.52 -1.82
C ARG A 113 -8.30 -1.81 -2.07
N LEU A 114 -7.45 -0.83 -1.83
CA LEU A 114 -6.02 -0.91 -2.10
C LEU A 114 -5.25 -1.84 -1.15
N THR A 115 -5.63 -1.86 0.13
CA THR A 115 -4.86 -2.56 1.18
C THR A 115 -5.61 -3.71 1.83
N ALA A 116 -6.90 -3.85 1.55
CA ALA A 116 -7.84 -4.74 2.24
C ALA A 116 -7.92 -4.51 3.76
N ILE A 117 -7.45 -3.34 4.25
CA ILE A 117 -7.63 -2.91 5.63
C ILE A 117 -9.07 -2.42 5.78
N ASP A 118 -9.76 -2.85 6.85
CA ASP A 118 -11.15 -2.50 7.09
C ASP A 118 -11.38 -0.98 7.14
N GLN A 119 -12.51 -0.50 6.64
CA GLN A 119 -12.83 0.92 6.65
C GLN A 119 -12.88 1.48 8.08
N SER A 120 -13.37 0.70 9.04
CA SER A 120 -13.45 1.09 10.46
C SER A 120 -12.09 1.43 11.06
N PHE A 121 -11.01 0.79 10.57
CA PHE A 121 -9.64 1.12 10.99
C PHE A 121 -9.27 2.55 10.60
N PHE A 122 -9.63 2.99 9.40
CA PHE A 122 -9.36 4.37 8.99
C PHE A 122 -10.31 5.33 9.72
N SER A 123 -11.59 4.98 9.83
CA SER A 123 -12.60 5.78 10.52
C SER A 123 -12.24 6.09 11.98
N SER A 124 -11.56 5.17 12.69
CA SER A 124 -11.12 5.42 14.08
C SER A 124 -10.10 6.56 14.22
N TYR A 125 -9.40 6.92 13.13
CA TYR A 125 -8.50 8.08 13.11
C TYR A 125 -9.12 9.33 12.47
N MET A 126 -10.37 9.26 12.00
CA MET A 126 -11.12 10.41 11.48
C MET A 126 -11.96 11.12 12.55
N THR A 127 -12.20 10.46 13.68
CA THR A 127 -12.99 11.01 14.78
C THR A 127 -12.22 12.07 15.57
N TRP A 128 -12.88 13.20 15.82
CA TRP A 128 -12.36 14.30 16.64
C TRP A 128 -12.10 13.80 18.07
N LYS A 129 -10.84 13.81 18.50
CA LYS A 129 -10.57 14.05 19.93
C LYS A 129 -10.83 15.54 20.15
N ARG A 130 -11.97 15.87 20.76
CA ARG A 130 -12.06 17.13 21.50
C ARG A 130 -11.12 16.99 22.66
N ASP A 131 -9.88 17.43 22.48
CA ASP A 131 -9.05 17.81 23.61
C ASP A 131 -9.71 19.06 24.18
N PHE A 132 -10.75 18.85 24.99
CA PHE A 132 -11.19 19.86 25.94
C PHE A 132 -10.08 19.94 26.97
N GLU A 133 -9.06 20.75 26.68
CA GLU A 133 -8.33 21.39 27.76
C GLU A 133 -9.37 22.22 28.51
N LEU A 134 -9.92 21.65 29.59
CA LEU A 134 -10.76 22.36 30.53
C LEU A 134 -9.87 23.41 31.20
N VAL A 135 -9.75 24.58 30.58
CA VAL A 135 -9.17 25.75 31.24
C VAL A 135 -10.08 26.04 32.43
N ASN A 136 -9.52 25.94 33.64
CA ASN A 136 -10.24 26.27 34.85
C ASN A 136 -10.53 27.77 34.84
N VAL A 137 -11.81 28.14 34.91
CA VAL A 137 -12.29 29.53 34.76
C VAL A 137 -11.77 30.43 35.90
N ASP A 138 -11.31 29.82 37.01
CA ASP A 138 -10.69 30.53 38.12
C ASP A 138 -9.39 31.27 37.73
N ASP A 139 -8.65 30.80 36.71
CA ASP A 139 -7.39 31.42 36.27
C ASP A 139 -7.61 32.69 35.42
N LEU A 140 -8.82 32.91 34.90
CA LEU A 140 -9.19 34.12 34.15
C LEU A 140 -9.69 35.24 35.07
N ALA A 141 -10.20 34.91 36.26
CA ALA A 141 -10.73 35.89 37.21
C ALA A 141 -9.63 36.65 37.97
N SER A 142 -8.43 36.06 38.10
CA SER A 142 -7.27 36.67 38.77
C SER A 142 -6.64 37.81 37.98
N GLY A 143 -6.67 37.76 36.64
CA GLY A 143 -6.08 38.82 35.78
C GLY A 143 -6.91 40.11 35.68
N VAL A 144 -8.19 40.08 36.02
CA VAL A 144 -9.08 41.26 35.89
C VAL A 144 -9.06 42.16 37.12
N ARG A 145 -8.55 41.68 38.26
CA ARG A 145 -8.51 42.45 39.51
C ARG A 145 -7.31 43.40 39.65
N GLU A 146 -6.27 43.27 38.84
CA GLU A 146 -5.04 44.05 39.00
C GLU A 146 -5.02 45.40 38.27
N ASN A 147 -5.91 45.63 37.30
CA ASN A 147 -5.91 46.85 36.47
C ASN A 147 -6.94 47.92 36.86
N ARG A 148 -7.35 47.97 38.14
CA ARG A 148 -8.16 49.08 38.68
C ARG A 148 -7.48 49.71 39.89
N LYS A 149 -6.43 50.50 39.65
CA LYS A 149 -6.04 51.64 40.49
C LYS A 149 -5.44 52.74 39.63
#